data_AF-A0A2J0LAG3-F1
#
_entry.id   AF-A0A2J0LAG3-F1
#
_cell.length_a   1.000
_cell.length_b   1.000
_cell.length_c   1.000
_cell.angle_alpha   90.00
_cell.angle_beta   90.00
_cell.angle_gamma   90.00
#
_symmetry.space_group_name_H-M   'P 1'
#
loop_
_entity.id
_entity.type
_entity.pdbx_description
1 polymer ?
#
loop_
_entity_poly.entity_id
_entity_poly.type
_entity_poly.pdbx_seq_one_letter_code
_entity_poly.pdbx_strand_id
1 'polypeptide(L)'
;MASTLDLKRTPLYQNHISLNAKMAGFGGWDMPIHYEGILAEHQQTRQSATVFDTCHMGEFVIKGDAVQTGLDRLVSMRIIDMPVNSCRYGFLLNDRGAALDDVIVFRVEKEEWFIVVNGATIDKDA
;
A
#
# COMPACT_ATOMS: atom_id res chain seq x y z
N MET A 1 9.77 20.67 7.84
CA MET A 1 9.62 19.28 8.32
C MET A 1 8.37 19.26 9.18
N ALA A 2 7.43 18.35 8.91
CA ALA A 2 6.29 18.18 9.83
C ALA A 2 6.83 17.80 11.21
N SER A 3 6.26 18.38 12.27
CA SER A 3 6.61 17.98 13.63
C SER A 3 6.22 16.51 13.82
N THR A 4 6.97 15.73 14.59
CA THR A 4 6.63 14.33 14.90
C THR A 4 5.31 14.18 15.65
N LEU A 5 4.70 15.28 16.12
CA LEU A 5 3.40 15.29 16.78
C LEU A 5 2.23 15.10 15.81
N ASP A 6 2.43 15.29 14.50
CA ASP A 6 1.35 15.22 13.49
C ASP A 6 1.36 13.95 12.64
N LEU A 7 2.30 13.03 12.85
CA LEU A 7 2.44 11.82 12.04
C LEU A 7 1.50 10.70 12.53
N LYS A 8 0.84 10.03 11.58
CA LYS A 8 0.06 8.80 11.83
C LYS A 8 0.99 7.66 12.29
N ARG A 9 0.50 6.72 13.08
CA ARG A 9 1.29 5.58 13.61
C ARG A 9 0.65 4.25 13.23
N THR A 10 1.47 3.29 12.83
CA THR A 10 1.00 1.92 12.56
C THR A 10 0.67 1.19 13.88
N PRO A 11 -0.12 0.10 13.84
CA PRO A 11 -0.34 -0.74 15.02
C PRO A 11 0.94 -1.31 15.64
N LEU A 12 2.04 -1.39 14.88
CA LEU A 12 3.32 -1.92 15.32
C LEU A 12 4.30 -0.85 15.81
N TYR A 13 3.90 0.42 15.89
CA TYR A 13 4.76 1.54 16.30
C TYR A 13 5.55 1.25 17.58
N GLN A 14 4.88 0.74 18.63
CA GLN A 14 5.55 0.49 19.91
C GLN A 14 6.58 -0.65 19.81
N ASN A 15 6.36 -1.61 18.91
CA ASN A 15 7.33 -2.68 18.65
C ASN A 15 8.60 -2.10 18.01
N HIS A 16 8.45 -1.17 17.07
CA HIS A 16 9.58 -0.51 16.41
C HIS A 16 10.43 0.29 17.41
N ILE A 17 9.79 1.05 18.29
CA ILE A 17 10.48 1.77 19.37
C ILE A 17 11.23 0.80 20.29
N SER A 18 10.60 -0.32 20.66
CA SER A 18 11.21 -1.33 21.55
C SER A 18 12.40 -2.05 20.89
N LEU A 19 12.41 -2.14 19.56
CA LEU A 19 13.51 -2.67 18.76
C LEU A 19 14.57 -1.61 18.39
N ASN A 20 14.48 -0.40 18.96
CA ASN A 20 15.38 0.73 18.70
C ASN A 20 15.44 1.13 17.21
N ALA A 21 14.33 1.00 16.49
CA ALA A 21 14.23 1.47 15.13
C ALA A 21 14.52 2.97 15.03
N LYS A 22 15.23 3.39 13.97
CA LYS A 22 15.33 4.78 13.59
C LYS A 22 14.04 5.21 12.90
N MET A 23 13.20 5.93 13.63
CA MET A 23 11.92 6.43 13.14
C MET A 23 12.07 7.73 12.34
N ALA A 24 11.30 7.88 11.26
CA ALA A 24 11.16 9.15 10.55
C ALA A 24 9.81 9.25 9.82
N GLY A 25 9.43 10.48 9.47
CA GLY A 25 8.24 10.74 8.67
C GLY A 25 8.36 10.22 7.23
N PHE A 26 7.38 9.42 6.81
CA PHE A 26 7.22 8.89 5.47
C PHE A 26 5.74 8.88 5.08
N GLY A 27 5.36 9.62 4.03
CA GLY A 27 3.97 9.64 3.54
C GLY A 27 2.91 10.07 4.57
N GLY A 28 3.28 10.89 5.56
CA GLY A 28 2.38 11.28 6.65
C GLY A 28 2.33 10.30 7.84
N TRP A 29 3.15 9.24 7.81
CA TRP A 29 3.28 8.23 8.87
C TRP A 29 4.65 8.30 9.54
N ASP A 30 4.72 7.90 10.81
CA ASP A 30 5.97 7.72 11.56
C ASP A 30 6.44 6.27 11.42
N MET A 31 7.46 6.05 10.58
CA MET A 31 7.85 4.74 10.07
C MET A 31 9.30 4.37 10.45
N PRO A 32 9.60 3.06 10.67
CA PRO A 32 10.96 2.59 10.89
C PRO A 32 11.78 2.64 9.60
N ILE A 33 12.76 3.54 9.52
CA ILE A 33 13.64 3.68 8.34
C ILE A 33 14.75 2.62 8.31
N HIS A 34 15.21 2.18 9.48
CA HIS A 34 16.10 1.02 9.68
C HIS A 34 16.25 0.72 11.17
N TYR A 35 16.80 -0.45 11.49
CA TYR A 35 17.13 -0.94 12.83
C TYR A 35 18.65 -1.09 13.00
N GLU A 36 19.29 -1.93 12.18
CA GLU A 36 20.74 -2.20 12.22
C GLU A 36 21.50 -1.41 11.14
N GLY A 37 20.78 -0.95 10.11
CA GLY A 37 21.31 -0.12 9.04
C GLY A 37 20.87 -0.59 7.66
N ILE A 38 20.64 0.36 6.76
CA ILE A 38 20.02 0.12 5.45
C ILE A 38 20.76 -0.95 4.62
N LEU A 39 22.10 -0.94 4.63
CA LEU A 39 22.89 -1.93 3.88
C LEU A 39 22.79 -3.34 4.46
N ALA A 40 22.80 -3.46 5.79
CA ALA A 40 22.70 -4.75 6.48
C ALA A 40 21.32 -5.37 6.26
N GLU A 41 20.25 -4.59 6.44
CA GLU A 41 18.86 -5.04 6.22
C GLU A 41 18.58 -5.40 4.76
N HIS A 42 19.15 -4.65 3.81
CA HIS A 42 19.08 -5.00 2.39
C HIS A 42 19.75 -6.35 2.11
N GLN A 43 20.95 -6.58 2.65
CA GLN A 43 21.66 -7.85 2.49
C GLN A 43 20.87 -9.01 3.12
N GLN A 44 20.33 -8.81 4.33
CA GLN A 44 19.49 -9.78 5.02
C GLN A 44 18.26 -10.17 4.18
N THR A 45 17.59 -9.19 3.56
CA THR A 45 16.44 -9.44 2.68
C THR A 45 16.83 -10.29 1.46
N ARG A 46 18.05 -10.13 0.94
CA ARG A 46 18.52 -10.85 -0.26
C ARG A 46 19.06 -12.25 0.05
N GLN A 47 19.64 -12.42 1.23
CA GLN A 47 20.35 -13.65 1.60
C GLN A 47 19.51 -14.57 2.50
N SER A 48 18.43 -14.04 3.08
CA SER A 48 17.58 -14.76 4.03
C SER A 48 16.16 -14.18 3.99
N ALA A 49 15.54 -13.93 5.13
CA ALA A 49 14.20 -13.35 5.26
C ALA A 49 14.24 -12.04 6.05
N THR A 50 13.28 -11.17 5.74
CA THR A 50 13.03 -9.90 6.43
C THR A 50 11.53 -9.66 6.50
N VAL A 51 11.07 -9.05 7.57
CA VAL A 51 9.68 -8.66 7.77
C VAL A 51 9.59 -7.14 7.66
N PHE A 52 8.62 -6.66 6.88
CA PHE A 52 8.37 -5.23 6.70
C PHE A 52 7.01 -4.88 7.29
N ASP A 53 6.93 -3.76 8.01
CA ASP A 53 5.66 -3.17 8.40
C ASP A 53 5.15 -2.28 7.24
N THR A 54 4.13 -2.78 6.53
CA THR A 54 3.45 -2.04 5.46
C THR A 54 2.04 -1.59 5.85
N CYS A 55 1.70 -1.55 7.15
CA CYS A 55 0.36 -1.18 7.62
C CYS A 55 0.01 0.31 7.38
N HIS A 56 0.92 1.09 6.80
CA HIS A 56 0.69 2.48 6.41
C HIS A 56 0.07 2.60 5.00
N MET A 57 0.00 1.51 4.22
CA MET A 57 -0.65 1.50 2.91
C MET A 57 -2.17 1.69 3.06
N GLY A 58 -2.81 2.25 2.03
CA GLY A 58 -4.27 2.36 2.00
C GLY A 58 -4.90 1.07 1.53
N GLU A 59 -6.04 0.73 2.11
CA GLU A 59 -6.74 -0.53 1.85
C GLU A 59 -8.23 -0.25 1.63
N PHE A 60 -8.76 -0.66 0.47
CA PHE A 60 -10.16 -0.49 0.12
C PHE A 60 -10.81 -1.82 -0.26
N VAL A 61 -12.04 -2.03 0.20
CA VAL A 61 -12.86 -3.18 -0.19
C VAL A 61 -14.01 -2.69 -1.04
N ILE A 62 -14.12 -3.20 -2.26
CA ILE A 62 -15.23 -2.93 -3.18
C ILE A 62 -16.02 -4.21 -3.39
N LYS A 63 -17.32 -4.16 -3.12
CA LYS A 63 -18.25 -5.28 -3.31
C LYS A 63 -19.16 -5.03 -4.50
N GLY A 64 -19.37 -6.06 -5.31
CA GLY A 64 -20.20 -6.07 -6.49
C GLY A 64 -19.44 -6.40 -7.78
N ASP A 65 -20.20 -6.44 -8.87
CA ASP A 65 -19.65 -6.62 -10.21
C ASP A 65 -18.72 -5.46 -10.58
N ALA A 66 -17.52 -5.75 -11.10
CA ALA A 66 -16.50 -4.74 -11.39
C ALA A 66 -16.91 -3.75 -12.51
N VAL A 67 -17.82 -4.15 -13.41
CA VAL A 67 -18.33 -3.25 -14.45
C VAL A 67 -19.40 -2.34 -13.86
N GLN A 68 -20.34 -2.90 -13.08
CA GLN A 68 -21.41 -2.11 -12.45
C GLN A 68 -20.87 -1.10 -11.44
N THR A 69 -19.86 -1.47 -10.65
CA THR A 69 -19.17 -0.57 -9.71
C THR A 69 -18.27 0.44 -10.41
N GLY A 70 -17.95 0.23 -11.69
CA GLY A 70 -17.02 1.07 -12.46
C GLY A 70 -15.54 0.80 -12.18
N LEU A 71 -15.22 -0.16 -11.32
CA LEU A 71 -13.85 -0.47 -10.93
C LEU A 71 -12.98 -0.87 -12.14
N ASP A 72 -13.49 -1.68 -13.08
CA ASP A 72 -12.73 -2.10 -14.27
C ASP A 72 -12.34 -0.92 -15.19
N ARG A 73 -13.08 0.19 -15.11
CA ARG A 73 -12.78 1.42 -15.86
C ARG A 73 -11.84 2.36 -15.10
N LEU A 74 -11.79 2.25 -13.77
CA LEU A 74 -11.02 3.13 -12.90
C LEU A 74 -9.51 2.83 -12.96
N VAL A 75 -9.16 1.58 -13.18
CA VAL A 75 -7.77 1.11 -13.22
C VAL A 75 -7.28 0.87 -14.65
N SER A 76 -5.97 0.97 -14.87
CA SER A 76 -5.36 0.88 -16.20
C SER A 76 -5.35 -0.53 -16.81
N MET A 77 -5.62 -1.55 -16.02
CA MET A 77 -5.62 -2.96 -16.42
C MET A 77 -7.03 -3.52 -16.39
N ARG A 78 -7.33 -4.43 -17.32
CA ARG A 78 -8.56 -5.21 -17.23
C ARG A 78 -8.52 -6.07 -15.96
N ILE A 79 -9.59 -6.12 -15.18
CA ILE A 79 -9.68 -6.94 -13.97
C ILE A 79 -10.83 -7.95 -14.02
N ILE A 80 -11.82 -7.75 -14.89
CA ILE A 80 -12.98 -8.66 -15.00
C ILE A 80 -12.63 -10.10 -15.37
N ASP A 81 -11.48 -10.31 -16.03
CA ASP A 81 -10.93 -11.60 -16.43
C ASP A 81 -9.96 -12.20 -15.40
N MET A 82 -9.74 -11.54 -14.26
CA MET A 82 -8.88 -12.07 -13.20
C MET A 82 -9.51 -13.30 -12.54
N PRO A 83 -8.76 -14.39 -12.33
CA PRO A 83 -9.20 -15.48 -11.44
C PRO A 83 -9.39 -14.98 -10.00
N VAL A 84 -10.28 -15.62 -9.23
CA VAL A 84 -10.34 -15.42 -7.77
C VAL A 84 -9.01 -15.88 -7.16
N ASN A 85 -8.58 -15.22 -6.08
CA ASN A 85 -7.27 -15.38 -5.44
C ASN A 85 -6.08 -14.98 -6.32
N SER A 86 -6.28 -14.02 -7.22
CA SER A 86 -5.19 -13.41 -8.00
C SER A 86 -5.12 -11.91 -7.79
N CYS A 87 -3.98 -11.33 -8.15
CA CYS A 87 -3.79 -9.88 -8.14
C CYS A 87 -3.19 -9.38 -9.46
N ARG A 88 -3.43 -8.10 -9.75
CA ARG A 88 -2.79 -7.38 -10.86
C ARG A 88 -2.33 -6.01 -10.37
N TYR A 89 -1.14 -5.62 -10.83
CA TYR A 89 -0.62 -4.27 -10.68
C TYR A 89 -1.10 -3.38 -11.82
N GLY A 90 -1.35 -2.11 -11.53
CA GLY A 90 -1.62 -1.10 -12.53
C GLY A 90 -1.73 0.29 -11.92
N PHE A 91 -2.44 1.19 -12.60
CA PHE A 91 -2.48 2.60 -12.24
C PHE A 91 -3.92 3.12 -12.13
N LEU A 92 -4.13 4.06 -11.22
CA LEU A 92 -5.22 5.01 -11.28
C LEU A 92 -4.81 6.15 -12.21
N LEU A 93 -5.61 6.45 -13.22
CA LEU A 93 -5.31 7.50 -14.20
C LEU A 93 -6.33 8.63 -14.09
N ASN A 94 -5.89 9.85 -14.36
CA ASN A 94 -6.83 10.96 -14.61
C ASN A 94 -7.36 10.93 -16.05
N ASP A 95 -8.29 11.83 -16.37
CA ASP A 95 -8.91 11.94 -17.70
C ASP A 95 -7.92 12.25 -18.85
N ARG A 96 -6.68 12.64 -18.52
CA ARG A 96 -5.61 12.89 -19.50
C ARG A 96 -4.64 11.71 -19.62
N GLY A 97 -4.90 10.60 -18.93
CA GLY A 97 -4.06 9.41 -18.93
C GLY A 97 -2.80 9.51 -18.07
N ALA A 98 -2.66 10.53 -17.21
CA ALA A 98 -1.53 10.63 -16.30
C ALA A 98 -1.81 9.84 -15.01
N ALA A 99 -0.79 9.16 -14.51
CA ALA A 99 -0.86 8.39 -13.27
C ALA A 99 -1.14 9.30 -12.07
N LEU A 100 -2.20 8.96 -11.34
CA LEU A 100 -2.56 9.55 -10.05
C LEU A 100 -1.95 8.76 -8.89
N ASP A 101 -1.98 7.43 -9.01
CA ASP A 101 -1.33 6.47 -8.11
C ASP A 101 -1.09 5.14 -8.84
N ASP A 102 -0.20 4.30 -8.32
CA ASP A 102 -0.09 2.89 -8.69
C ASP A 102 -0.71 1.98 -7.63
N VAL A 103 -1.39 0.92 -8.07
CA VAL A 103 -2.25 0.10 -7.22
C VAL A 103 -2.05 -1.38 -7.49
N ILE A 104 -2.34 -2.18 -6.46
CA ILE A 104 -2.52 -3.62 -6.61
C ILE A 104 -3.99 -3.94 -6.34
N VAL A 105 -4.66 -4.49 -7.34
CA VAL A 105 -6.03 -4.99 -7.22
C VAL A 105 -5.99 -6.50 -7.01
N PHE A 106 -6.65 -6.98 -5.98
CA PHE A 106 -6.85 -8.38 -5.66
C PHE A 106 -8.31 -8.74 -5.92
N ARG A 107 -8.55 -9.86 -6.60
CA ARG A 107 -9.87 -10.47 -6.69
C ARG A 107 -9.99 -11.51 -5.58
N VAL A 108 -10.58 -11.12 -4.46
CA VAL A 108 -10.66 -11.98 -3.26
C VAL A 108 -11.85 -12.93 -3.33
N GLU A 109 -12.96 -12.51 -3.93
CA GLU A 109 -14.12 -13.36 -4.25
C GLU A 109 -14.69 -13.01 -5.64
N LYS A 110 -15.76 -13.71 -6.06
CA LYS A 110 -16.40 -13.47 -7.36
C LYS A 110 -16.76 -11.98 -7.60
N GLU A 111 -17.31 -11.34 -6.58
CA GLU A 111 -17.82 -9.95 -6.59
C GLU A 111 -17.28 -9.19 -5.36
N GLU A 112 -16.04 -9.47 -4.97
CA GLU A 112 -15.34 -8.74 -3.90
C GLU A 112 -13.89 -8.50 -4.32
N TRP A 113 -13.48 -7.24 -4.20
CA TRP A 113 -12.19 -6.73 -4.64
C TRP A 113 -11.50 -6.04 -3.47
N PHE A 114 -10.22 -6.32 -3.31
CA PHE A 114 -9.37 -5.65 -2.33
C PHE A 114 -8.30 -4.85 -3.07
N ILE A 115 -8.16 -3.57 -2.74
CA ILE A 115 -7.27 -2.65 -3.45
C ILE A 115 -6.30 -2.08 -2.45
N VAL A 116 -5.01 -2.17 -2.78
CA VAL A 116 -3.93 -1.55 -2.02
C VAL A 116 -3.43 -0.33 -2.79
N VAL A 117 -3.41 0.83 -2.12
CA VAL A 117 -2.92 2.12 -2.64
C VAL A 117 -1.76 2.64 -1.80
N ASN A 118 -1.01 3.61 -2.31
CA ASN A 118 0.11 4.18 -1.57
C ASN A 118 -0.33 4.93 -0.31
N GLY A 119 0.48 4.82 0.75
CA GLY A 119 0.17 5.43 2.06
C GLY A 119 0.03 6.96 2.04
N ALA A 120 0.66 7.63 1.07
CA ALA A 120 0.59 9.09 0.92
C ALA A 120 -0.64 9.57 0.15
N THR A 121 -1.36 8.69 -0.55
CA THR A 121 -2.48 9.04 -1.43
C THR A 121 -3.84 8.53 -0.95
N ILE A 122 -3.87 7.79 0.17
CA ILE A 122 -5.10 7.21 0.76
C ILE A 122 -6.31 8.16 0.73
N ASP A 123 -6.16 9.36 1.29
CA ASP A 123 -7.29 10.31 1.42
C ASP A 123 -7.75 10.88 0.07
N LYS A 124 -6.89 10.83 -0.96
CA LYS A 124 -7.19 11.29 -2.33
C LYS A 124 -7.81 10.18 -3.18
N ASP A 125 -7.49 8.93 -2.88
CA ASP A 125 -7.94 7.75 -3.63
C ASP A 125 -9.26 7.15 -3.10
N ALA A 126 -9.75 7.64 -1.95
CA ALA A 126 -10.99 7.22 -1.28
C ALA A 126 -12.29 7.71 -1.95
#